data_AF-A0A1G1N178-F1
#
_entry.id   AF-A0A1G1N178-F1
#
_cell.length_a   1.000
_cell.length_b   1.000
_cell.length_c   1.000
_cell.angle_alpha   90.00
_cell.angle_beta   90.00
_cell.angle_gamma   90.00
#
_symmetry.space_group_name_H-M   'P 1'
#
loop_
_entity.id
_entity.type
_entity.pdbx_description
1 polymer ?
#
loop_
_entity_poly.entity_id
_entity_poly.type
_entity_poly.pdbx_seq_one_letter_code
_entity_poly.pdbx_strand_id
1 'polypeptide(L)' 'MAYSRTNYLERIVVIQNITLEYKEKGCSQEFIYRKMIKPNYNISRSTYYKYLAVAAKAELKKK' A
#
# COMPACT_ATOMS: atom_id res chain seq x y z
N MET A 1 15.56 -5.50 -16.23
CA MET A 1 14.27 -5.15 -15.60
C MET A 1 14.46 -3.86 -14.80
N ALA A 2 14.21 -2.70 -15.42
CA ALA A 2 14.28 -1.45 -14.68
C ALA A 2 13.17 -1.46 -13.63
N TYR A 3 13.53 -1.35 -12.35
CA TYR A 3 12.58 -1.08 -11.28
C TYR A 3 12.08 0.36 -11.49
N SER A 4 11.20 0.52 -12.48
CA SER A 4 10.66 1.82 -12.85
C SER A 4 9.91 2.34 -11.64
N ARG A 5 10.23 3.57 -11.26
CA ARG A 5 9.57 4.28 -10.15
C ARG A 5 8.04 4.18 -10.24
N THR A 6 7.50 4.05 -11.46
CA THR A 6 6.08 3.75 -11.72
C THR A 6 5.61 2.47 -11.05
N ASN A 7 6.26 1.31 -11.26
CA ASN A 7 5.83 0.02 -10.71
C ASN A 7 5.84 0.02 -9.17
N TYR A 8 6.79 0.75 -8.57
CA TYR A 8 6.84 0.94 -7.12
C TYR A 8 5.64 1.75 -6.61
N LEU A 9 5.34 2.88 -7.27
CA LEU A 9 4.21 3.73 -6.91
C LEU A 9 2.87 3.01 -7.13
N GLU A 10 2.72 2.24 -8.20
CA GLU A 10 1.54 1.41 -8.46
C GLU A 10 1.32 0.38 -7.35
N ARG A 11 2.38 -0.33 -6.91
CA ARG A 11 2.30 -1.24 -5.76
C ARG A 11 1.81 -0.54 -4.50
N ILE A 12 2.28 0.69 -4.24
CA ILE A 12 1.82 1.48 -3.08
C ILE A 12 0.34 1.81 -3.22
N VAL A 13 -0.12 2.26 -4.39
CA VAL A 13 -1.53 2.59 -4.63
C VAL A 13 -2.43 1.37 -4.43
N VAL A 14 -2.02 0.20 -4.89
CA VAL A 14 -2.78 -1.05 -4.68
C VAL A 14 -2.92 -1.34 -3.18
N ILE A 15 -1.83 -1.25 -2.41
CA ILE A 15 -1.86 -1.47 -0.95
C ILE A 15 -2.77 -0.44 -0.26
N GLN A 16 -2.70 0.83 -0.68
CA GLN A 16 -3.56 1.90 -0.15
C GLN A 16 -5.04 1.63 -0.44
N ASN A 17 -5.38 1.18 -1.67
CA ASN A 17 -6.75 0.88 -2.04
C ASN A 17 -7.30 -0.32 -1.25
N ILE A 18 -6.52 -1.40 -1.09
CA ILE A 18 -6.89 -2.52 -0.22
C ILE A 18 -7.15 -2.00 1.20
N THR A 19 -6.25 -1.16 1.72
CA THR A 19 -6.41 -0.63 3.08
C THR A 19 -7.69 0.19 3.24
N LEU A 20 -8.03 1.00 2.24
CA LEU A 20 -9.26 1.80 2.24
C LEU A 20 -10.51 0.91 2.20
N GLU A 21 -10.56 -0.09 1.32
CA GLU A 21 -11.71 -0.99 1.18
C GLU A 21 -12.01 -1.74 2.48
N TYR A 22 -10.99 -2.27 3.15
CA TYR A 22 -11.17 -2.97 4.43
C TYR A 22 -11.44 -2.02 5.59
N LYS A 23 -10.92 -0.79 5.53
CA LYS A 23 -11.23 0.24 6.53
C LYS A 23 -12.68 0.68 6.44
N GLU A 24 -13.25 0.79 5.24
CA GLU A 24 -14.69 1.05 5.04
C GLU A 24 -15.56 -0.08 5.62
N LYS A 25 -15.06 -1.32 5.59
CA LYS A 25 -15.68 -2.48 6.27
C LYS A 25 -15.49 -2.49 7.79
N GLY A 26 -14.86 -1.46 8.38
CA GLY A 26 -14.64 -1.35 9.82
C GLY A 26 -13.39 -2.09 10.35
N CYS A 27 -12.51 -2.59 9.48
CA CYS A 27 -11.30 -3.29 9.92
C CYS A 27 -10.20 -2.31 10.38
N SER A 28 -9.45 -2.71 11.41
CA SER A 28 -8.30 -1.94 11.87
C SER A 28 -7.09 -2.09 10.93
N GLN A 29 -6.23 -1.07 10.87
CA GLN A 29 -5.03 -1.11 10.04
C GLN A 29 -4.09 -2.27 10.41
N GLU A 30 -4.04 -2.65 11.69
CA GLU A 30 -3.25 -3.80 12.14
C GLU A 30 -3.83 -5.12 11.64
N PHE A 31 -5.15 -5.27 11.67
CA PHE A 31 -5.83 -6.44 11.12
C PHE A 31 -5.56 -6.57 9.62
N ILE A 32 -5.73 -5.47 8.87
CA ILE A 32 -5.46 -5.41 7.43
C ILE A 32 -4.02 -5.79 7.13
N TYR A 33 -3.05 -5.26 7.89
CA TYR A 33 -1.66 -5.61 7.72
C TYR A 33 -1.41 -7.11 7.93
N ARG A 34 -1.90 -7.69 9.04
CA ARG A 34 -1.64 -9.09 9.40
C ARG A 34 -2.35 -10.08 8.48
N LYS A 35 -3.58 -9.78 8.07
CA LYS A 35 -4.42 -10.72 7.28
C LYS A 35 -4.31 -10.52 5.78
N MET A 36 -4.20 -9.30 5.29
CA MET A 36 -4.23 -9.00 3.86
C MET A 36 -2.85 -8.69 3.29
N ILE A 37 -2.02 -7.90 4.00
CA ILE A 37 -0.78 -7.35 3.41
C ILE A 37 0.43 -8.24 3.63
N LYS A 38 0.65 -8.71 4.86
CA LYS A 38 1.79 -9.55 5.22
C LYS A 38 1.89 -10.85 4.40
N PRO A 39 0.81 -11.64 4.20
CA PRO A 39 0.90 -12.85 3.40
C PRO A 39 1.08 -12.58 1.90
N ASN A 40 0.50 -11.51 1.36
CA ASN A 40 0.53 -11.25 -0.09
C ASN A 40 1.78 -10.50 -0.56
N TYR A 41 2.29 -9.55 0.21
CA TYR A 41 3.38 -8.66 -0.22
C TYR A 41 4.69 -8.89 0.53
N ASN A 42 4.67 -9.72 1.59
CA ASN A 42 5.78 -10.00 2.49
C ASN A 42 6.54 -8.76 2.98
N ILE A 43 5.86 -7.62 3.14
CA ILE A 43 6.46 -6.39 3.67
C ILE A 43 6.42 -6.36 5.20
N SER A 44 7.31 -5.58 5.79
CA SER A 44 7.28 -5.29 7.22
C SER A 44 6.18 -4.27 7.56
N ARG A 45 5.80 -4.24 8.84
CA ARG A 45 4.80 -3.30 9.37
C ARG A 45 5.24 -1.85 9.17
N SER A 46 6.53 -1.56 9.40
CA SER A 46 7.12 -0.24 9.16
C SER A 46 7.02 0.18 7.70
N THR A 47 7.28 -0.73 6.76
CA THR A 47 7.14 -0.45 5.32
C THR A 47 5.69 -0.20 4.93
N TYR A 48 4.75 -0.95 5.50
CA TYR A 48 3.32 -0.71 5.28
C TYR A 48 2.89 0.71 5.72
N TYR A 49 3.26 1.15 6.92
CA TYR A 49 2.96 2.51 7.36
C TYR A 49 3.64 3.59 6.50
N LYS A 50 4.88 3.36 6.06
CA LYS A 50 5.55 4.24 5.09
C LYS A 50 4.73 4.35 3.80
N TYR A 51 4.25 3.24 3.26
CA TYR A 51 3.44 3.24 2.03
C TYR A 51 2.11 3.97 2.21
N LEU A 52 1.48 3.91 3.38
CA LEU A 52 0.28 4.70 3.67
C LEU A 52 0.56 6.21 3.73
N ALA A 53 1.76 6.62 4.15
CA ALA A 53 2.15 8.03 4.22
C ALA A 53 2.62 8.60 2.87
N VAL A 54 2.98 7.77 1.89
CA VAL A 54 3.45 8.21 0.57
C VAL A 54 2.27 8.69 -0.26
N ALA A 55 2.37 9.89 -0.83
CA ALA A 55 1.39 10.46 -1.75
C ALA A 55 1.47 9.83 -3.16
N ALA A 56 1.39 8.50 -3.26
CA ALA A 56 1.66 7.75 -4.49
C ALA A 56 0.71 8.14 -5.64
N LYS A 57 -0.57 8.39 -5.35
CA LYS A 57 -1.55 8.88 -6.35
C LYS A 57 -1.15 10.25 -6.94
N ALA A 58 -0.61 11.15 -6.12
CA ALA A 58 -0.14 12.46 -6.57
C ALA A 58 1.16 12.34 -7.38
N GLU A 59 2.08 11.47 -6.95
CA GLU A 59 3.33 11.21 -7.68
C GLU A 59 3.09 10.59 -9.07
N LEU A 60 2.13 9.67 -9.20
CA LEU A 60 1.78 9.07 -10.49
C LEU A 60 1.15 10.08 -11.45
N LYS A 61 0.35 11.03 -10.96
CA LYS A 61 -0.27 12.08 -11.78
C LYS A 61 0.73 13.12 -12.30
N LYS A 62 1.88 13.26 -11.63
CA LYS A 62 2.92 14.24 -11.95
C LYS A 62 3.92 13.76 -13.01
N LYS A 63 3.77 12.52 -13.48
CA LYS A 63 4.64 11.85 -14.46
C LYS A 63 3.95 11.78 -15.81
#